data_AF-A0A7Y7BFI5-F1
#
_entry.id   AF-A0A7Y7BFI5-F1
#
_cell.length_a   1.000
_cell.length_b   1.000
_cell.length_c   1.000
_cell.angle_alpha   90.00
_cell.angle_beta   90.00
_cell.angle_gamma   90.00
#
_symmetry.space_group_name_H-M   'P 1'
#
loop_
_entity.id
_entity.type
_entity.pdbx_description
1 polymer ?
#
loop_
_entity_poly.entity_id
_entity_poly.type
_entity_poly.pdbx_seq_one_letter_code
_entity_poly.pdbx_strand_id
1 'polypeptide(L)'
;MKHLLFALMLICTLISSKQLMAQREENFDLQSFIESLFNIQDESLNYEDLYERLLLLYENPVNLNSASVDQLKGLYIMSDSQIDSLKSYINHNGKLLT
;
A
#
# COMPACT_ATOMS: atom_id res chain seq x y z
N MET A 1 -15.96 -12.95 -43.64
CA MET A 1 -16.98 -13.15 -42.57
C MET A 1 -16.32 -13.55 -41.25
N LYS A 2 -15.70 -14.74 -41.14
CA LYS A 2 -15.08 -15.23 -39.87
C LYS A 2 -13.94 -14.36 -39.33
N HIS A 3 -13.05 -13.88 -40.20
CA HIS A 3 -11.95 -12.98 -39.81
C HIS A 3 -12.43 -11.60 -39.33
N LEU A 4 -13.56 -11.11 -39.87
CA LEU A 4 -14.15 -9.83 -39.46
C LEU A 4 -14.78 -9.95 -38.07
N LEU A 5 -15.42 -11.07 -37.79
CA LEU A 5 -16.00 -11.39 -36.48
C LEU A 5 -14.90 -11.56 -35.41
N PHE A 6 -13.77 -12.17 -35.78
CA PHE A 6 -12.61 -12.31 -34.90
C PHE A 6 -11.93 -10.96 -34.61
N ALA A 7 -11.77 -10.10 -35.62
CA ALA A 7 -11.26 -8.74 -35.44
C ALA A 7 -12.17 -7.91 -34.53
N LEU A 8 -13.48 -8.01 -34.70
CA LEU A 8 -14.46 -7.33 -33.84
C LEU A 8 -14.38 -7.80 -32.38
N MET A 9 -14.21 -9.11 -32.16
CA MET A 9 -14.05 -9.68 -30.82
C MET A 9 -12.76 -9.19 -30.15
N LEU A 10 -11.65 -9.08 -30.89
CA LEU A 10 -10.36 -8.60 -30.39
C LEU A 10 -10.39 -7.09 -30.07
N ILE A 11 -11.14 -6.31 -30.83
CA ILE A 11 -11.36 -4.88 -30.54
C ILE A 11 -12.22 -4.72 -29.28
N CYS A 12 -13.23 -5.57 -29.09
CA CYS A 12 -14.11 -5.53 -27.93
C CYS A 12 -13.37 -5.84 -26.60
N THR A 13 -12.40 -6.76 -26.63
CA THR A 13 -11.56 -7.07 -25.45
C THR A 13 -10.60 -5.94 -25.12
N LEU A 14 -10.04 -5.24 -26.12
CA LEU A 14 -9.16 -4.09 -25.90
C LEU A 14 -9.92 -2.89 -25.29
N ILE A 15 -11.15 -2.62 -25.74
CA ILE A 15 -11.98 -1.51 -25.21
C ILE A 15 -12.47 -1.81 -23.77
N SER A 16 -12.58 -3.08 -23.40
CA SER A 16 -13.02 -3.53 -22.07
C SER A 16 -11.92 -3.50 -21.01
N SER A 17 -10.70 -3.06 -21.35
CA SER A 17 -9.62 -2.83 -20.39
C SER A 17 -9.90 -1.58 -19.54
N LYS A 18 -10.92 -1.65 -18.69
CA LYS A 18 -11.08 -0.70 -17.58
C LYS A 18 -9.87 -0.86 -16.66
N GLN A 19 -9.21 0.24 -16.33
CA GLN A 19 -8.24 0.26 -15.23
C GLN A 19 -8.96 -0.21 -13.96
N LEU A 20 -8.42 -1.23 -13.29
CA LEU A 20 -8.97 -1.70 -12.02
C LEU A 20 -8.90 -0.54 -11.01
N MET A 21 -10.03 -0.22 -10.36
CA MET A 21 -10.14 0.94 -9.46
C MET A 21 -9.15 0.90 -8.30
N ALA A 22 -8.65 -0.27 -7.91
CA ALA A 22 -7.61 -0.43 -6.89
C ALA A 22 -6.23 0.14 -7.29
N GLN A 23 -6.03 0.46 -8.57
CA GLN A 23 -4.80 1.09 -9.08
C GLN A 23 -4.98 2.60 -9.33
N ARG A 24 -6.16 3.14 -9.07
CA ARG A 24 -6.35 4.59 -9.10
C ARG A 24 -5.70 5.13 -7.84
N GLU A 25 -4.65 5.92 -8.03
CA GLU A 25 -4.10 6.80 -7.01
C GLU A 25 -5.21 7.82 -6.68
N GLU A 26 -6.13 7.44 -5.79
CA GLU A 26 -6.98 8.42 -5.13
C GLU A 26 -6.05 9.31 -4.32
N ASN A 27 -6.35 10.61 -4.28
CA ASN A 27 -5.70 11.54 -3.36
C ASN A 27 -5.84 10.95 -1.95
N PHE A 28 -4.80 10.27 -1.48
CA PHE A 28 -4.81 9.64 -0.16
C PHE A 28 -4.86 10.77 0.85
N ASP A 29 -6.06 10.96 1.41
CA ASP A 29 -6.28 11.93 2.47
C ASP A 29 -5.85 11.30 3.79
N LEU A 30 -4.59 11.53 4.15
CA LEU A 30 -3.99 11.05 5.39
C LEU A 30 -4.84 11.50 6.60
N GLN A 31 -5.39 12.71 6.59
CA GLN A 31 -6.20 13.24 7.69
C GLN A 31 -7.44 12.37 7.91
N SER A 32 -8.24 12.18 6.85
CA SER A 32 -9.42 11.32 6.90
C SER A 32 -9.08 9.87 7.29
N PHE A 33 -7.92 9.35 6.83
CA PHE A 33 -7.46 8.02 7.20
C PHE A 33 -7.17 7.89 8.70
N ILE A 34 -6.43 8.83 9.29
CA ILE A 34 -6.14 8.82 10.74
C ILE A 34 -7.40 8.97 11.57
N GLU A 35 -8.30 9.89 11.20
CA GLU A 35 -9.59 10.07 11.87
C GLU A 35 -10.44 8.78 11.84
N SER A 36 -10.40 8.03 10.73
CA SER A 36 -11.12 6.76 10.60
C SER A 36 -10.55 5.63 11.47
N LEU A 37 -9.22 5.61 11.67
CA LEU A 37 -8.54 4.59 12.49
C LEU A 37 -8.80 4.80 13.98
N PHE A 38 -8.90 6.05 14.42
CA PHE A 38 -9.07 6.41 15.82
C PHE A 38 -10.38 7.17 16.03
N ASN A 39 -11.50 6.46 15.83
CA ASN A 39 -12.86 6.97 16.00
C ASN A 39 -13.23 7.34 17.47
N ILE A 40 -12.29 7.20 18.40
CA ILE A 40 -12.48 7.51 19.82
C ILE A 40 -11.27 8.34 20.22
N GLN A 41 -11.48 9.62 20.54
CA GLN A 41 -10.51 10.45 21.24
C GLN A 41 -10.32 9.85 22.64
N ASP A 42 -9.42 8.89 22.76
CA ASP A 42 -8.88 8.51 24.04
C ASP A 42 -7.95 9.66 24.44
N GLU A 43 -8.40 10.53 25.37
CA GLU A 43 -7.64 11.71 25.81
C GLU A 43 -6.22 11.39 26.31
N SER A 44 -5.90 10.11 26.52
CA SER A 44 -4.57 9.63 26.88
C SER A 44 -3.59 9.50 25.70
N LEU A 45 -4.05 9.51 24.45
CA LEU A 45 -3.22 9.43 23.25
C LEU A 45 -2.82 10.81 22.74
N ASN A 46 -1.52 11.03 22.50
CA ASN A 46 -1.05 12.23 21.81
C ASN A 46 -1.31 12.08 20.29
N TYR A 47 -2.51 12.47 19.86
CA TYR A 47 -2.94 12.42 18.47
C TYR A 47 -2.07 13.25 17.53
N GLU A 48 -1.57 14.39 18.01
CA GLU A 48 -0.72 15.28 17.22
C GLU A 48 0.61 14.60 16.86
N ASP A 49 1.31 14.06 17.86
CA ASP A 49 2.58 13.35 17.64
C ASP A 49 2.40 12.14 16.72
N LEU A 50 1.29 11.43 16.84
CA LEU A 50 0.97 10.29 15.98
C LEU A 50 0.73 10.74 14.54
N TYR A 51 -0.06 11.79 14.35
CA TYR A 51 -0.33 12.36 13.03
C TYR A 51 0.96 12.83 12.36
N GLU A 52 1.79 13.62 13.07
CA GLU A 52 3.08 14.10 12.56
C GLU A 52 3.98 12.93 12.14
N ARG A 53 4.03 11.87 12.95
CA ARG A 53 4.86 10.70 12.64
C ARG A 53 4.37 9.93 11.42
N LEU A 54 3.06 9.79 11.25
CA LEU A 54 2.47 9.14 10.08
C LEU A 54 2.61 9.99 8.83
N LEU A 55 2.51 11.32 8.96
CA LEU A 55 2.78 12.27 7.88
C LEU A 55 4.24 12.17 7.40
N LEU A 56 5.20 12.13 8.32
CA LEU A 56 6.62 11.95 7.97
C LEU A 56 6.86 10.64 7.21
N LEU A 57 6.22 9.54 7.64
CA LEU A 57 6.31 8.24 6.95
C LEU A 57 5.62 8.25 5.58
N TYR A 58 4.52 8.97 5.45
CA TYR A 58 3.82 9.14 4.18
C TYR A 58 4.65 9.95 3.18
N GLU A 59 5.26 11.06 3.61
CA GLU A 59 6.13 11.89 2.78
C GLU A 59 7.48 11.22 2.47
N ASN A 60 7.96 10.35 3.36
CA ASN A 60 9.25 9.66 3.24
C ASN A 60 9.07 8.14 3.41
N PRO A 61 8.44 7.46 2.43
CA PRO A 61 8.08 6.06 2.55
C PRO A 61 9.31 5.15 2.67
N VAL A 62 9.24 4.21 3.60
CA VAL A 62 10.28 3.20 3.79
C VAL A 62 10.19 2.14 2.70
N ASN A 63 11.27 1.94 1.94
CA ASN A 63 11.34 0.89 0.93
C ASN A 63 11.47 -0.49 1.59
N LEU A 64 10.37 -1.25 1.63
CA LEU A 64 10.30 -2.59 2.25
C LEU A 64 11.29 -3.60 1.65
N ASN A 65 11.63 -3.47 0.37
CA ASN A 65 12.59 -4.34 -0.30
C ASN A 65 14.02 -4.18 0.22
N SER A 66 14.34 -3.04 0.83
CA SER A 66 15.70 -2.71 1.28
C SER A 66 15.82 -2.27 2.74
N ALA A 67 14.70 -2.02 3.43
CA ALA A 67 14.70 -1.53 4.81
C ALA A 67 15.45 -2.47 5.77
N SER A 68 16.18 -1.94 6.75
CA SER A 68 16.76 -2.77 7.81
C SER A 68 15.68 -3.30 8.76
N VAL A 69 16.01 -4.31 9.56
CA VAL A 69 15.11 -4.80 10.64
C VAL A 69 14.76 -3.67 11.59
N ASP A 70 15.73 -2.83 11.96
CA ASP A 70 15.50 -1.69 12.87
C ASP A 70 14.56 -0.64 12.27
N GLN A 71 14.70 -0.36 10.97
CA GLN A 71 13.78 0.53 10.26
C GLN A 71 12.36 -0.02 10.26
N LEU A 72 12.20 -1.33 10.03
CA LEU A 72 10.88 -1.99 10.06
C LEU A 72 10.26 -2.01 11.45
N LYS A 73 11.05 -2.24 12.51
CA LYS A 73 10.60 -2.12 13.91
C LYS A 73 10.16 -0.70 14.23
N GLY A 74 10.88 0.30 13.72
CA GLY A 74 10.57 1.73 13.92
C GLY A 74 9.26 2.20 13.28
N LEU A 75 8.62 1.38 12.44
CA LEU A 75 7.29 1.64 11.91
C LEU A 75 6.18 1.30 12.93
N TYR A 76 6.45 0.49 13.95
CA TYR A 76 5.49 0.06 14.98
C TYR A 76 4.19 -0.62 14.47
N ILE A 77 4.14 -1.02 13.19
CA ILE A 77 2.98 -1.68 12.56
C ILE A 77 3.12 -3.21 12.44
N MET A 78 4.32 -3.74 12.68
CA MET A 78 4.64 -5.17 12.53
C MET A 78 5.27 -5.73 13.81
N SER A 79 4.90 -6.95 14.18
CA SER A 79 5.59 -7.74 15.19
C SER A 79 6.95 -8.25 14.67
N ASP A 80 7.84 -8.65 15.57
CA ASP A 80 9.12 -9.26 15.21
C ASP A 80 8.94 -10.47 14.27
N SER A 81 7.94 -11.32 14.55
CA SER A 81 7.62 -12.48 13.70
C SER A 81 7.13 -12.09 12.30
N GLN A 82 6.41 -10.97 12.15
CA GLN A 82 5.96 -10.46 10.86
C GLN A 82 7.14 -9.87 10.07
N ILE A 83 8.07 -9.18 10.74
CA ILE A 83 9.30 -8.65 10.13
C ILE A 83 10.15 -9.81 9.60
N ASP A 84 10.37 -10.85 10.40
CA ASP A 84 11.11 -12.04 9.98
C ASP A 84 10.45 -12.73 8.78
N SER A 85 9.11 -12.85 8.82
CA SER A 85 8.33 -13.44 7.73
C SER A 85 8.44 -12.63 6.44
N LEU A 86 8.37 -11.30 6.53
CA LEU A 86 8.55 -10.39 5.38
C LEU A 86 9.95 -10.54 4.77
N LYS A 87 10.99 -10.54 5.61
CA LYS A 87 12.37 -10.70 5.17
C LYS A 87 12.62 -12.06 4.52
N SER A 88 12.10 -13.12 5.13
CA SER A 88 12.15 -14.46 4.57
C SER A 88 11.45 -14.53 3.22
N TYR A 89 10.25 -13.95 3.10
CA TYR A 89 9.51 -13.93 1.84
C TYR A 89 10.31 -13.24 0.72
N ILE A 90 10.85 -12.04 0.97
CA ILE A 90 11.62 -11.28 -0.02
C ILE A 90 12.90 -12.04 -0.44
N ASN A 91 13.56 -12.71 0.51
CA ASN A 91 14.76 -13.51 0.22
C ASN A 91 14.43 -14.70 -0.70
N HIS A 92 13.34 -15.44 -0.41
CA HIS A 92 13.00 -16.65 -1.16
C HIS A 92 12.30 -16.37 -2.50
N ASN A 93 11.52 -15.30 -2.60
CA ASN A 93 10.64 -15.04 -3.76
C ASN A 93 11.10 -13.85 -4.61
N GLY A 94 12.09 -13.09 -4.15
CA GLY A 94 12.52 -11.85 -4.77
C GLY A 94 11.74 -10.63 -4.28
N LYS A 95 11.99 -9.50 -4.93
CA LYS A 95 11.46 -8.20 -4.51
C LYS A 95 9.94 -8.13 -4.64
N LEU A 96 9.30 -7.45 -3.68
CA LEU A 96 7.92 -6.99 -3.76
C LEU A 96 7.75 -6.10 -4.99
N LEU A 97 6.61 -6.23 -5.64
CA LEU A 97 6.18 -5.32 -6.71
C LEU A 97 6.00 -3.92 -6.12
N THR A 98 6.46 -2.92 -6.87
CA THR A 98 6.31 -1.49 -6.58
C THR A 98 5.54 -0.85 -7.70
#